data_AF-A0A925SP41-F1
#
_entry.id   AF-A0A925SP41-F1
#
_cell.length_a   1.000
_cell.length_b   1.000
_cell.length_c   1.000
_cell.angle_alpha   90.00
_cell.angle_beta   90.00
_cell.angle_gamma   90.00
#
_symmetry.space_group_name_H-M   'P 1'
#
loop_
_entity.id
_entity.type
_entity.pdbx_description
1 polymer ?
#
loop_
_entity_poly.entity_id
_entity_poly.type
_entity_poly.pdbx_seq_one_letter_code
_entity_poly.pdbx_strand_id
1 'polypeptide(L)'
;MVIRLVLALLLGAFVQSALAAPARIIILRHGEKEDAWKLCEIGQQRAKALALNYLGREAAKSLFAAGEEPAFFFAITLHTIELASPAVASWNKPIILYSVVPQTGLSKEDFTKALNRRTQEAARSLLANPALQGKTVVLVWEHKHIANAELDAKFESEREGVTLRQLLKLEILPGVPKTWPDDNFDYFWIVEFPENSNVPSKFSMMKQEFGTFFPRVPSNDWGAPDRLDAASGCKTEVPD
;
A
#
# COMPACT_ATOMS: atom_id res chain seq x y z
N MET A 1 67.12 17.54 -5.50
CA MET A 1 66.71 17.08 -4.16
C MET A 1 65.21 17.30 -4.04
N VAL A 2 64.47 16.18 -4.09
CA VAL A 2 63.09 15.94 -3.60
C VAL A 2 61.96 16.84 -4.13
N ILE A 3 61.35 16.33 -5.21
CA ILE A 3 59.94 16.44 -5.54
C ILE A 3 59.07 16.30 -4.26
N ARG A 4 58.26 17.29 -3.93
CA ARG A 4 57.15 17.14 -2.97
C ARG A 4 55.84 17.48 -3.65
N LEU A 5 55.24 16.43 -4.24
CA LEU A 5 53.81 16.32 -4.48
C LEU A 5 53.09 16.64 -3.16
N VAL A 6 52.26 17.68 -3.16
CA VAL A 6 51.07 17.70 -2.30
C VAL A 6 49.88 17.62 -3.25
N LEU A 7 49.68 16.41 -3.76
CA LEU A 7 48.45 16.01 -4.41
C LEU A 7 47.42 15.92 -3.28
N ALA A 8 46.65 16.99 -3.10
CA ALA A 8 45.47 16.97 -2.25
C ALA A 8 44.52 15.92 -2.84
N LEU A 9 44.56 14.71 -2.27
CA LEU A 9 43.57 13.68 -2.51
C LEU A 9 42.21 14.24 -2.05
N LEU A 10 41.49 14.81 -3.01
CA LEU A 10 40.03 14.80 -3.03
C LEU A 10 39.59 13.33 -3.12
N LEU A 11 39.72 12.61 -2.00
CA LEU A 11 38.91 11.45 -1.70
C LEU A 11 37.48 11.96 -1.49
N GLY A 12 36.83 12.31 -2.59
CA GLY A 12 35.39 12.38 -2.65
C GLY A 12 34.91 10.96 -2.38
N ALA A 13 34.63 10.68 -1.11
CA ALA A 13 33.85 9.51 -0.73
C ALA A 13 32.50 9.67 -1.45
N PHE A 14 32.39 9.04 -2.62
CA PHE A 14 31.09 8.65 -3.14
C PHE A 14 30.53 7.69 -2.10
N VAL A 15 29.83 8.24 -1.11
CA VAL A 15 28.86 7.48 -0.34
C VAL A 15 27.83 7.10 -1.40
N GLN A 16 28.00 5.93 -2.00
CA GLN A 16 26.90 5.27 -2.68
C GLN A 16 25.85 5.12 -1.60
N SER A 17 24.84 6.00 -1.60
CA SER A 17 23.65 5.81 -0.80
C SER A 17 23.11 4.44 -1.18
N ALA A 18 23.38 3.44 -0.35
CA ALA A 18 22.83 2.11 -0.54
C ALA A 18 21.32 2.29 -0.65
N LEU A 19 20.79 1.93 -1.82
CA LEU A 19 19.36 2.05 -2.08
C LEU A 19 18.66 1.06 -1.14
N ALA A 20 17.83 1.62 -0.26
CA ALA A 20 17.30 0.94 0.93
C ALA A 20 15.88 0.40 0.72
N ALA A 21 15.45 0.18 -0.53
CA ALA A 21 14.12 -0.32 -0.80
C ALA A 21 13.88 -1.72 -0.19
N PRO A 22 12.63 -2.00 0.22
CA PRO A 22 12.20 -3.35 0.52
C PRO A 22 12.33 -4.25 -0.72
N ALA A 23 12.66 -5.53 -0.52
CA ALA A 23 12.67 -6.50 -1.60
C ALA A 23 11.27 -6.70 -2.19
N ARG A 24 10.24 -6.52 -1.36
CA ARG A 24 8.85 -6.73 -1.77
C ARG A 24 7.87 -5.83 -1.03
N ILE A 25 6.93 -5.23 -1.76
CA ILE A 25 5.82 -4.44 -1.24
C ILE A 25 4.51 -5.12 -1.63
N ILE A 26 3.68 -5.47 -0.65
CA ILE A 26 2.34 -5.99 -0.85
C ILE A 26 1.35 -4.85 -0.57
N ILE A 27 0.61 -4.42 -1.59
CA ILE A 27 -0.33 -3.29 -1.51
C ILE A 27 -1.75 -3.84 -1.64
N LEU A 28 -2.65 -3.37 -0.77
CA LEU A 28 -4.09 -3.61 -0.85
C LEU A 28 -4.85 -2.37 -0.38
N ARG A 29 -6.11 -2.22 -0.79
CA ARG A 29 -6.96 -1.13 -0.31
C ARG A 29 -7.61 -1.44 1.03
N HIS A 30 -8.21 -0.41 1.63
CA HIS A 30 -9.12 -0.53 2.77
C HIS A 30 -10.29 -1.51 2.48
N GLY A 31 -10.92 -2.01 3.55
CA GLY A 31 -12.16 -2.77 3.44
C GLY A 31 -13.39 -1.90 3.17
N GLU A 32 -14.53 -2.56 3.05
CA GLU A 32 -15.86 -1.98 2.92
C GLU A 32 -16.20 -1.13 4.16
N LYS A 33 -16.68 0.09 3.93
CA LYS A 33 -16.87 1.10 4.98
C LYS A 33 -18.33 1.13 5.43
N GLU A 34 -18.58 1.35 6.72
CA GLU A 34 -19.92 1.75 7.19
C GLU A 34 -20.04 3.28 7.14
N ASP A 35 -19.01 3.98 7.61
CA ASP A 35 -18.97 5.43 7.67
C ASP A 35 -17.54 5.98 7.46
N ALA A 36 -17.30 7.24 7.84
CA ALA A 36 -15.97 7.84 7.73
C ALA A 36 -14.94 7.29 8.74
N TRP A 37 -15.39 6.57 9.77
CA TRP A 37 -14.63 6.20 10.95
C TRP A 37 -14.36 4.70 11.05
N LYS A 38 -15.26 3.85 10.54
CA LYS A 38 -15.18 2.39 10.68
C LYS A 38 -15.59 1.61 9.43
N LEU A 39 -15.14 0.36 9.38
CA LEU A 39 -15.58 -0.67 8.43
C LEU A 39 -16.99 -1.14 8.79
N CYS A 40 -17.73 -1.59 7.78
CA CYS A 40 -18.98 -2.33 7.98
C CYS A 40 -18.68 -3.80 8.35
N GLU A 41 -19.71 -4.59 8.68
CA GLU A 41 -19.55 -6.00 9.03
C GLU A 41 -18.81 -6.80 7.94
N ILE A 42 -19.08 -6.52 6.66
CA ILE A 42 -18.40 -7.17 5.53
C ILE A 42 -16.92 -6.78 5.50
N GLY A 43 -16.59 -5.50 5.69
CA GLY A 43 -15.20 -5.04 5.77
C GLY A 43 -14.44 -5.67 6.94
N GLN A 44 -15.09 -5.86 8.09
CA GLN A 44 -14.52 -6.56 9.23
C GLN A 44 -14.33 -8.06 8.97
N GLN A 45 -15.25 -8.70 8.23
CA GLN A 45 -15.08 -10.09 7.78
C GLN A 45 -13.91 -10.21 6.80
N ARG A 46 -13.76 -9.26 5.86
CA ARG A 46 -12.60 -9.19 4.97
C ARG A 46 -11.29 -9.05 5.74
N ALA A 47 -11.25 -8.21 6.78
CA ALA A 47 -10.08 -8.06 7.64
C ALA A 47 -9.66 -9.40 8.28
N LYS A 48 -10.62 -10.13 8.84
CA LYS A 48 -10.39 -11.47 9.42
C LYS A 48 -9.98 -12.47 8.35
N ALA A 49 -10.63 -12.46 7.20
CA ALA A 49 -10.33 -13.37 6.09
C ALA A 49 -8.91 -13.16 5.55
N LEU A 50 -8.47 -11.91 5.40
CA LEU A 50 -7.11 -11.55 5.02
C LEU A 50 -6.07 -12.09 6.01
N ALA A 51 -6.32 -11.93 7.31
CA ALA A 51 -5.41 -12.45 8.33
C ALA A 51 -5.31 -13.98 8.28
N LEU A 52 -6.44 -14.67 8.17
CA LEU A 52 -6.48 -16.14 8.19
C LEU A 52 -5.97 -16.78 6.89
N ASN A 53 -6.11 -16.10 5.75
CA ASN A 53 -5.76 -16.68 4.46
C ASN A 53 -4.41 -16.21 3.93
N TYR A 54 -3.99 -14.96 4.15
CA TYR A 54 -2.85 -14.39 3.41
C TYR A 54 -1.82 -13.67 4.27
N LEU A 55 -2.28 -12.82 5.19
CA LEU A 55 -1.43 -11.82 5.84
C LEU A 55 -1.08 -12.14 7.29
N GLY A 56 -1.69 -13.13 7.92
CA GLY A 56 -1.40 -13.52 9.30
C GLY A 56 -0.27 -14.53 9.43
N ARG A 57 0.23 -14.71 10.67
CA ARG A 57 1.36 -15.60 10.99
C ARG A 57 1.14 -17.06 10.59
N GLU A 58 -0.10 -17.53 10.73
CA GLU A 58 -0.50 -18.91 10.43
C GLU A 58 -1.46 -18.96 9.24
N ALA A 59 -1.30 -18.02 8.31
CA ALA A 59 -2.18 -17.89 7.16
C ALA A 59 -2.16 -19.14 6.26
N ALA A 60 -3.34 -19.63 5.88
CA ALA A 60 -3.50 -20.86 5.10
C ALA A 60 -2.84 -20.78 3.70
N LYS A 61 -2.79 -19.59 3.10
CA LYS A 61 -2.15 -19.27 1.82
C LYS A 61 -1.17 -18.10 2.01
N SER A 62 -0.33 -18.18 3.04
CA SER A 62 0.60 -17.12 3.44
C SER A 62 1.31 -16.48 2.24
N LEU A 63 1.31 -15.15 2.19
CA LEU A 63 2.11 -14.39 1.22
C LEU A 63 3.59 -14.29 1.61
N PHE A 64 3.95 -14.75 2.81
CA PHE A 64 5.32 -14.77 3.31
C PHE A 64 5.89 -16.18 3.20
N ALA A 65 7.16 -16.29 2.78
CA ALA A 65 7.84 -17.57 2.71
C ALA A 65 7.98 -18.23 4.09
N ALA A 66 8.26 -19.53 4.12
CA ALA A 66 8.48 -20.24 5.38
C ALA A 66 9.63 -19.61 6.17
N GLY A 67 9.37 -19.17 7.40
CA GLY A 67 10.34 -18.48 8.26
C GLY A 67 10.51 -16.98 7.96
N GLU A 68 9.76 -16.44 6.99
CA GLU A 68 9.70 -15.00 6.72
C GLU A 68 8.58 -14.35 7.53
N GLU A 69 8.82 -13.12 7.98
CA GLU A 69 7.80 -12.25 8.57
C GLU A 69 7.77 -10.90 7.84
N PRO A 70 6.60 -10.24 7.75
CA PRO A 70 6.54 -8.85 7.30
C PRO A 70 7.36 -7.97 8.24
N ALA A 71 8.18 -7.07 7.68
CA ALA A 71 8.91 -6.10 8.48
C ALA A 71 7.94 -5.21 9.25
N PHE A 72 6.99 -4.62 8.52
CA PHE A 72 5.95 -3.73 9.05
C PHE A 72 4.70 -3.76 8.18
N PHE A 73 3.59 -3.35 8.81
CA PHE A 73 2.36 -2.96 8.13
C PHE A 73 2.23 -1.44 8.16
N PHE A 74 1.81 -0.85 7.05
CA PHE A 74 1.61 0.58 6.87
C PHE A 74 0.14 0.87 6.57
N ALA A 75 -0.38 1.97 7.11
CA ALA A 75 -1.78 2.39 6.95
C ALA A 75 -1.94 3.91 6.85
N ILE A 76 -2.97 4.39 6.12
CA ILE A 76 -3.21 5.83 5.85
C ILE A 76 -4.56 6.36 6.38
N THR A 77 -5.55 5.52 6.60
CA THR A 77 -6.85 5.91 7.18
C THR A 77 -7.26 4.98 8.32
N LEU A 78 -8.28 5.38 9.09
CA LEU A 78 -8.88 4.53 10.11
C LEU A 78 -9.37 3.19 9.53
N HIS A 79 -9.99 3.19 8.35
CA HIS A 79 -10.42 1.97 7.66
C HIS A 79 -9.26 1.04 7.32
N THR A 80 -8.12 1.59 6.90
CA THR A 80 -6.93 0.78 6.61
C THR A 80 -6.30 0.20 7.88
N ILE A 81 -6.37 0.92 9.00
CA ILE A 81 -5.93 0.43 10.31
C ILE A 81 -6.82 -0.74 10.74
N GLU A 82 -8.14 -0.56 10.69
CA GLU A 82 -9.11 -1.58 11.08
C GLU A 82 -8.95 -2.85 10.22
N LEU A 83 -8.72 -2.70 8.90
CA LEU A 83 -8.49 -3.83 8.00
C LEU A 83 -7.17 -4.58 8.33
N ALA A 84 -6.09 -3.85 8.59
CA ALA A 84 -4.78 -4.44 8.87
C ALA A 84 -4.71 -5.11 10.26
N SER A 85 -5.49 -4.62 11.22
CA SER A 85 -5.36 -4.96 12.64
C SER A 85 -5.37 -6.46 12.95
N PRO A 86 -6.27 -7.29 12.38
CA PRO A 86 -6.24 -8.73 12.65
C PRO A 86 -4.95 -9.41 12.21
N ALA A 87 -4.42 -9.05 11.03
CA ALA A 87 -3.17 -9.63 10.53
C ALA A 87 -1.98 -9.18 11.41
N VAL A 88 -1.92 -7.90 11.71
CA VAL A 88 -0.86 -7.29 12.54
C VAL A 88 -0.81 -7.91 13.94
N ALA A 89 -1.98 -8.09 14.57
CA ALA A 89 -2.09 -8.71 15.88
C ALA A 89 -1.53 -10.14 15.88
N SER A 90 -1.78 -10.93 14.83
CA SER A 90 -1.23 -12.29 14.72
C SER A 90 0.31 -12.32 14.67
N TRP A 91 0.94 -11.24 14.20
CA TRP A 91 2.40 -11.11 14.16
C TRP A 91 3.00 -10.46 15.41
N ASN A 92 2.18 -9.87 16.30
CA ASN A 92 2.63 -9.05 17.42
C ASN A 92 3.57 -7.90 16.97
N LYS A 93 3.16 -7.19 15.90
CA LYS A 93 3.91 -6.05 15.33
C LYS A 93 3.10 -4.76 15.45
N PRO A 94 3.73 -3.57 15.39
CA PRO A 94 3.01 -2.31 15.29
C PRO A 94 2.54 -2.04 13.85
N ILE A 95 1.54 -1.17 13.71
CA ILE A 95 1.20 -0.51 12.43
C ILE A 95 1.92 0.82 12.38
N ILE A 96 2.64 1.09 11.30
CA ILE A 96 3.23 2.41 11.03
C ILE A 96 2.18 3.27 10.31
N LEU A 97 1.88 4.43 10.90
CA LEU A 97 0.81 5.29 10.42
C LEU A 97 1.36 6.50 9.65
N TYR A 98 0.86 6.66 8.43
CA TYR A 98 0.93 7.92 7.69
C TYR A 98 -0.49 8.48 7.59
N SER A 99 -1.17 8.58 8.73
CA SER A 99 -2.63 8.69 8.73
C SER A 99 -3.15 10.11 8.50
N VAL A 100 -4.26 10.21 7.78
CA VAL A 100 -5.17 11.35 7.83
C VAL A 100 -6.48 10.90 8.47
N VAL A 101 -6.85 11.56 9.56
CA VAL A 101 -8.09 11.27 10.30
C VAL A 101 -9.18 12.21 9.79
N PRO A 102 -10.42 11.73 9.56
CA PRO A 102 -11.55 12.62 9.23
C PRO A 102 -11.71 13.71 10.29
N GLN A 103 -12.04 14.92 9.86
CA GLN A 103 -12.32 16.04 10.76
C GLN A 103 -13.60 16.74 10.32
N THR A 104 -14.43 17.15 11.27
CA THR A 104 -15.64 17.94 10.98
C THR A 104 -15.24 19.27 10.35
N GLY A 105 -15.85 19.61 9.22
CA GLY A 105 -15.60 20.87 8.50
C GLY A 105 -14.40 20.86 7.55
N LEU A 106 -13.66 19.75 7.45
CA LEU A 106 -12.60 19.60 6.44
C LEU A 106 -13.23 19.33 5.07
N SER A 107 -12.81 20.10 4.06
CA SER A 107 -13.30 19.91 2.69
C SER A 107 -12.75 18.61 2.08
N LYS A 108 -13.48 18.03 1.11
CA LYS A 108 -13.01 16.86 0.33
C LYS A 108 -11.65 17.15 -0.33
N GLU A 109 -11.45 18.38 -0.83
CA GLU A 109 -10.20 18.79 -1.46
C GLU A 109 -9.04 18.86 -0.47
N ASP A 110 -9.23 19.46 0.70
CA ASP A 110 -8.18 19.55 1.72
C ASP A 110 -7.83 18.18 2.28
N PHE A 111 -8.83 17.31 2.45
CA PHE A 111 -8.61 15.92 2.81
C PHE A 111 -7.78 15.18 1.75
N THR A 112 -8.10 15.33 0.46
CA THR A 112 -7.28 14.79 -0.64
C THR A 112 -5.85 15.31 -0.59
N LYS A 113 -5.64 16.63 -0.44
CA LYS A 113 -4.28 17.21 -0.35
C LYS A 113 -3.50 16.67 0.86
N ALA A 114 -4.18 16.43 1.99
CA ALA A 114 -3.55 15.81 3.15
C ALA A 114 -3.14 14.36 2.86
N LEU A 115 -3.99 13.58 2.16
CA LEU A 115 -3.67 12.21 1.75
C LEU A 115 -2.52 12.17 0.73
N ASN A 116 -2.47 13.10 -0.24
CA ASN A 116 -1.34 13.22 -1.18
C ASN A 116 -0.01 13.34 -0.41
N ARG A 117 0.06 14.30 0.53
CA ARG A 117 1.28 14.55 1.34
C ARG A 117 1.69 13.33 2.14
N ARG A 118 0.73 12.66 2.80
CA ARG A 118 1.00 11.44 3.57
C ARG A 118 1.44 10.26 2.69
N THR A 119 0.91 10.17 1.47
CA THR A 119 1.34 9.16 0.49
C THR A 119 2.76 9.39 0.00
N GLN A 120 3.13 10.65 -0.29
CA GLN A 120 4.50 11.03 -0.63
C GLN A 120 5.47 10.73 0.51
N GLU A 121 5.11 11.09 1.76
CA GLU A 121 5.91 10.80 2.95
C GLU A 121 6.12 9.29 3.16
N ALA A 122 5.07 8.48 3.00
CA ALA A 122 5.15 7.04 3.10
C ALA A 122 6.08 6.45 2.03
N ALA A 123 5.90 6.82 0.75
CA ALA A 123 6.73 6.32 -0.35
C ALA A 123 8.20 6.71 -0.17
N ARG A 124 8.49 7.96 0.21
CA ARG A 124 9.86 8.41 0.53
C ARG A 124 10.47 7.60 1.65
N SER A 125 9.72 7.38 2.74
CA SER A 125 10.20 6.61 3.88
C SER A 125 10.45 5.14 3.53
N LEU A 126 9.58 4.53 2.73
CA LEU A 126 9.71 3.14 2.29
C LEU A 126 10.97 2.90 1.47
N LEU A 127 11.28 3.82 0.54
CA LEU A 127 12.42 3.68 -0.38
C LEU A 127 13.75 4.16 0.20
N ALA A 128 13.73 4.84 1.36
CA ALA A 128 14.92 5.41 1.98
C ALA A 128 15.29 4.77 3.33
N ASN A 129 14.49 3.86 3.88
CA ASN A 129 14.70 3.30 5.21
C ASN A 129 15.55 2.01 5.17
N PRO A 130 16.82 2.02 5.66
CA PRO A 130 17.69 0.84 5.65
C PRO A 130 17.14 -0.35 6.43
N ALA A 131 16.26 -0.13 7.41
CA ALA A 131 15.63 -1.22 8.16
C ALA A 131 14.67 -2.07 7.29
N LEU A 132 14.26 -1.57 6.13
CA LEU A 132 13.39 -2.28 5.19
C LEU A 132 14.18 -3.03 4.11
N GLN A 133 15.49 -2.79 3.98
CA GLN A 133 16.30 -3.38 2.92
C GLN A 133 16.19 -4.91 2.92
N GLY A 134 15.83 -5.48 1.77
CA GLY A 134 15.69 -6.93 1.62
C GLY A 134 14.48 -7.54 2.33
N LYS A 135 13.56 -6.73 2.88
CA LYS A 135 12.39 -7.21 3.62
C LYS A 135 11.11 -7.11 2.79
N THR A 136 10.08 -7.85 3.21
CA THR A 136 8.70 -7.68 2.73
C THR A 136 7.93 -6.73 3.65
N VAL A 137 7.20 -5.78 3.07
CA VAL A 137 6.30 -4.87 3.79
C VAL A 137 4.88 -4.94 3.22
N VAL A 138 3.89 -4.58 4.05
CA VAL A 138 2.48 -4.54 3.65
C VAL A 138 1.95 -3.11 3.76
N LEU A 139 1.34 -2.59 2.69
CA LEU A 139 0.69 -1.28 2.64
C LEU A 139 -0.81 -1.49 2.48
N VAL A 140 -1.57 -1.14 3.51
CA VAL A 140 -3.03 -1.06 3.45
C VAL A 140 -3.42 0.39 3.21
N TRP A 141 -3.99 0.70 2.05
CA TRP A 141 -4.08 2.08 1.58
C TRP A 141 -5.48 2.51 1.14
N GLU A 142 -5.64 3.80 0.87
CA GLU A 142 -6.83 4.34 0.22
C GLU A 142 -6.74 4.12 -1.29
N HIS A 143 -7.77 3.54 -1.91
CA HIS A 143 -7.69 3.01 -3.27
C HIS A 143 -7.37 4.09 -4.32
N LYS A 144 -7.91 5.32 -4.18
CA LYS A 144 -7.59 6.42 -5.09
C LYS A 144 -6.13 6.85 -4.97
N HIS A 145 -5.51 6.70 -3.80
CA HIS A 145 -4.08 6.94 -3.58
C HIS A 145 -3.19 5.72 -3.86
N ILE A 146 -3.74 4.53 -4.15
CA ILE A 146 -2.97 3.44 -4.75
C ILE A 146 -2.71 3.76 -6.22
N ALA A 147 -3.79 3.98 -6.98
CA ALA A 147 -3.75 4.36 -8.39
C ALA A 147 -5.07 5.02 -8.80
N ASN A 148 -5.01 6.21 -9.37
CA ASN A 148 -6.18 6.90 -9.92
C ASN A 148 -5.75 7.90 -10.99
N ALA A 149 -6.13 7.65 -12.24
CA ALA A 149 -5.72 8.48 -13.37
C ALA A 149 -6.22 9.93 -13.30
N GLU A 150 -7.40 10.15 -12.71
CA GLU A 150 -7.97 11.51 -12.57
C GLU A 150 -7.24 12.30 -11.48
N LEU A 151 -6.87 11.64 -10.38
CA LEU A 151 -6.07 12.22 -9.30
C LEU A 151 -4.66 12.55 -9.81
N ASP A 152 -4.04 11.62 -10.53
CA ASP A 152 -2.74 11.82 -11.18
C ASP A 152 -2.77 13.05 -12.10
N ALA A 153 -3.82 13.21 -12.92
CA ALA A 153 -3.98 14.34 -13.82
C ALA A 153 -4.24 15.66 -13.07
N LYS A 154 -5.09 15.63 -12.04
CA LYS A 154 -5.42 16.81 -11.23
C LYS A 154 -4.19 17.41 -10.54
N PHE A 155 -3.22 16.57 -10.17
CA PHE A 155 -2.01 16.97 -9.47
C PHE A 155 -0.74 16.77 -10.33
N GLU A 156 -0.85 16.80 -11.66
CA GLU A 156 0.28 16.60 -12.58
C GLU A 156 1.43 17.60 -12.39
N SER A 157 1.13 18.80 -11.85
CA SER A 157 2.14 19.82 -11.52
C SER A 157 3.03 19.43 -10.33
N GLU A 158 2.63 18.44 -9.53
CA GLU A 158 3.44 17.89 -8.44
C GLU A 158 4.48 16.92 -9.01
N ARG A 159 5.74 17.35 -9.04
CA ARG A 159 6.85 16.62 -9.68
C ARG A 159 7.06 15.18 -9.17
N GLU A 160 6.74 14.91 -7.90
CA GLU A 160 6.95 13.59 -7.28
C GLU A 160 5.81 12.61 -7.56
N GLY A 161 4.65 13.08 -8.03
CA GLY A 161 3.41 12.29 -8.10
C GLY A 161 2.68 12.18 -6.76
N VAL A 162 1.45 11.69 -6.79
CA VAL A 162 0.55 11.67 -5.60
C VAL A 162 -0.04 10.29 -5.29
N THR A 163 0.05 9.34 -6.23
CA THR A 163 -0.38 7.95 -6.03
C THR A 163 0.81 7.02 -5.79
N LEU A 164 0.61 5.93 -5.07
CA LEU A 164 1.65 4.89 -4.88
C LEU A 164 2.15 4.35 -6.22
N ARG A 165 1.28 4.26 -7.24
CA ARG A 165 1.66 3.90 -8.60
C ARG A 165 2.77 4.78 -9.15
N GLN A 166 2.62 6.11 -9.12
CA GLN A 166 3.63 7.06 -9.60
C GLN A 166 4.85 7.08 -8.67
N LEU A 167 4.63 7.15 -7.35
CA LEU A 167 5.66 7.32 -6.35
C LEU A 167 6.61 6.12 -6.25
N LEU A 168 6.11 4.91 -6.51
CA LEU A 168 6.89 3.67 -6.57
C LEU A 168 7.38 3.35 -7.99
N LYS A 169 7.15 4.24 -8.96
CA LYS A 169 7.58 4.10 -10.37
C LYS A 169 7.04 2.85 -11.05
N LEU A 170 5.81 2.46 -10.73
CA LEU A 170 5.23 1.20 -11.23
C LEU A 170 4.91 1.28 -12.72
N GLU A 171 4.77 2.47 -13.29
CA GLU A 171 4.43 2.70 -14.70
C GLU A 171 5.43 2.15 -15.71
N ILE A 172 6.66 1.87 -15.28
CA ILE A 172 7.69 1.25 -16.14
C ILE A 172 7.40 -0.25 -16.37
N LEU A 173 6.58 -0.86 -15.51
CA LEU A 173 6.29 -2.28 -15.53
C LEU A 173 5.05 -2.58 -16.38
N PRO A 174 5.05 -3.68 -17.15
CA PRO A 174 3.88 -4.07 -17.92
C PRO A 174 2.74 -4.52 -17.00
N GLY A 175 1.50 -4.24 -17.42
CA GLY A 175 0.30 -4.76 -16.76
C GLY A 175 -0.13 -4.02 -15.50
N VAL A 176 0.54 -2.93 -15.10
CA VAL A 176 0.11 -2.10 -13.96
C VAL A 176 -1.10 -1.25 -14.35
N PRO A 177 -2.27 -1.43 -13.72
CA PRO A 177 -3.45 -0.60 -14.00
C PRO A 177 -3.21 0.87 -13.66
N LYS A 178 -3.80 1.80 -14.44
CA LYS A 178 -3.73 3.25 -14.16
C LYS A 178 -4.66 3.69 -13.02
N THR A 179 -5.74 2.94 -12.80
CA THR A 179 -6.76 3.23 -11.79
C THR A 179 -7.10 1.95 -11.06
N TRP A 180 -7.22 2.03 -9.74
CA TRP A 180 -7.82 1.01 -8.90
C TRP A 180 -9.34 1.23 -8.87
N PRO A 181 -10.17 0.31 -9.41
CA PRO A 181 -11.62 0.51 -9.48
C PRO A 181 -12.27 0.55 -8.09
N ASP A 182 -13.29 1.40 -7.94
CA ASP A 182 -13.98 1.66 -6.67
C ASP A 182 -14.60 0.39 -6.07
N ASP A 183 -15.01 -0.56 -6.89
CA ASP A 183 -15.67 -1.82 -6.46
C ASP A 183 -14.71 -3.01 -6.24
N ASN A 184 -13.40 -2.89 -6.53
CA ASN A 184 -12.48 -4.04 -6.41
C ASN A 184 -11.73 -4.05 -5.08
N PHE A 185 -12.27 -4.71 -4.05
CA PHE A 185 -11.66 -4.84 -2.73
C PHE A 185 -10.71 -6.05 -2.56
N ASP A 186 -10.79 -7.01 -3.47
CA ASP A 186 -10.25 -8.36 -3.31
C ASP A 186 -8.97 -8.60 -4.13
N TYR A 187 -8.07 -7.62 -4.19
CA TYR A 187 -6.80 -7.75 -4.91
C TYR A 187 -5.59 -7.29 -4.09
N PHE A 188 -4.48 -7.98 -4.27
CA PHE A 188 -3.15 -7.53 -3.91
C PHE A 188 -2.43 -7.04 -5.16
N TRP A 189 -1.74 -5.91 -5.05
CA TRP A 189 -0.63 -5.56 -5.93
C TRP A 189 0.66 -5.93 -5.23
N ILE A 190 1.45 -6.81 -5.84
CA ILE A 190 2.73 -7.27 -5.31
C ILE A 190 3.83 -6.72 -6.20
N VAL A 191 4.69 -5.89 -5.61
CA VAL A 191 5.81 -5.22 -6.27
C VAL A 191 7.10 -5.79 -5.72
N GLU A 192 8.02 -6.19 -6.60
CA GLU A 192 9.35 -6.69 -6.22
C GLU A 192 10.42 -5.71 -6.69
N PHE A 193 11.46 -5.54 -5.87
CA PHE A 193 12.60 -4.68 -6.14
C PHE A 193 13.88 -5.52 -6.16
N PRO A 194 14.81 -5.27 -7.10
CA PRO A 194 16.14 -5.84 -7.04
C PRO A 194 16.89 -5.39 -5.78
N GLU A 195 17.88 -6.17 -5.40
CA GLU A 195 18.80 -5.78 -4.34
C GLU A 195 19.47 -4.43 -4.69
N ASN A 196 19.52 -3.52 -3.72
CA ASN A 196 20.11 -2.18 -3.88
C ASN A 196 19.49 -1.37 -5.03
N SER A 197 18.18 -1.48 -5.26
CA SER A 197 17.46 -0.70 -6.27
C SER A 197 16.14 -0.14 -5.74
N ASN A 198 15.89 1.15 -5.97
CA ASN A 198 14.58 1.78 -5.74
C ASN A 198 13.72 1.80 -7.02
N VAL A 199 14.12 1.03 -8.03
CA VAL A 199 13.37 0.83 -9.28
C VAL A 199 12.76 -0.57 -9.24
N PRO A 200 11.43 -0.72 -9.36
CA PRO A 200 10.79 -2.01 -9.25
C PRO A 200 11.13 -2.87 -10.47
N SER A 201 11.31 -4.17 -10.27
CA SER A 201 11.63 -5.12 -11.34
C SER A 201 10.45 -5.96 -11.78
N LYS A 202 9.43 -6.11 -10.92
CA LYS A 202 8.28 -6.96 -11.22
C LYS A 202 7.04 -6.47 -10.51
N PHE A 203 5.92 -6.62 -11.21
CA PHE A 203 4.58 -6.39 -10.71
C PHE A 203 3.75 -7.65 -10.93
N SER A 204 2.92 -7.98 -9.95
CA SER A 204 1.88 -8.98 -10.12
C SER A 204 0.62 -8.53 -9.39
N MET A 205 -0.52 -8.82 -9.99
CA MET A 205 -1.83 -8.60 -9.40
C MET A 205 -2.44 -9.95 -9.04
N MET A 206 -2.78 -10.13 -7.77
CA MET A 206 -3.28 -11.39 -7.24
C MET A 206 -4.66 -11.20 -6.62
N LYS A 207 -5.64 -11.95 -7.10
CA LYS A 207 -6.99 -11.99 -6.52
C LYS A 207 -6.96 -12.67 -5.15
N GLN A 208 -7.74 -12.13 -4.22
CA GLN A 208 -7.94 -12.65 -2.87
C GLN A 208 -9.11 -13.62 -2.90
N GLU A 209 -8.89 -14.85 -2.43
CA GLU A 209 -9.90 -15.90 -2.42
C GLU A 209 -10.06 -16.47 -1.01
N PHE A 210 -11.21 -16.20 -0.40
CA PHE A 210 -11.49 -16.54 0.99
C PHE A 210 -12.29 -17.84 1.17
N GLY A 211 -12.58 -18.54 0.07
CA GLY A 211 -13.30 -19.81 0.08
C GLY A 211 -14.69 -19.72 0.71
N THR A 212 -15.21 -20.85 1.17
CA THR A 212 -16.56 -20.97 1.73
C THR A 212 -16.70 -20.46 3.16
N PHE A 213 -15.59 -20.13 3.84
CA PHE A 213 -15.60 -19.66 5.22
C PHE A 213 -16.03 -18.19 5.36
N PHE A 214 -15.98 -17.42 4.28
CA PHE A 214 -16.37 -16.00 4.24
C PHE A 214 -17.35 -15.73 3.09
N PRO A 215 -18.52 -16.40 3.05
CA PRO A 215 -19.41 -16.38 1.90
C PRO A 215 -20.08 -15.02 1.65
N ARG A 216 -20.03 -14.12 2.64
CA ARG A 216 -20.59 -12.76 2.56
C ARG A 216 -19.56 -11.71 2.11
N VAL A 217 -18.28 -12.07 1.99
CA VAL A 217 -17.25 -11.15 1.50
C VAL A 217 -17.29 -11.17 -0.02
N PRO A 218 -17.59 -10.04 -0.70
CA PRO A 218 -17.65 -9.98 -2.14
C PRO A 218 -16.34 -10.42 -2.79
N SER A 219 -16.48 -11.13 -3.91
CA SER A 219 -15.38 -11.40 -4.82
C SER A 219 -15.84 -11.17 -6.25
N ASN A 220 -15.13 -10.29 -6.94
CA ASN A 220 -15.46 -9.80 -8.27
C ASN A 220 -14.18 -9.68 -9.09
N ASP A 221 -14.28 -9.89 -10.39
CA ASP A 221 -13.12 -9.72 -11.26
C ASP A 221 -12.72 -8.24 -11.36
N TRP A 222 -11.45 -7.99 -11.66
CA TRP A 222 -10.93 -6.64 -11.80
C TRP A 222 -11.73 -5.83 -12.83
N GLY A 223 -12.27 -4.69 -12.40
CA GLY A 223 -13.17 -3.82 -13.17
C GLY A 223 -14.65 -4.22 -13.15
N ALA A 224 -15.02 -5.34 -12.53
CA ALA A 224 -16.41 -5.74 -12.34
C ALA A 224 -16.97 -5.19 -11.02
N PRO A 225 -18.29 -4.97 -10.90
CA PRO A 225 -18.90 -4.49 -9.66
C PRO A 225 -18.87 -5.55 -8.55
N ASP A 226 -18.81 -5.10 -7.29
CA ASP A 226 -18.83 -5.97 -6.10
C ASP A 226 -20.21 -6.59 -5.83
N ARG A 227 -21.26 -5.95 -6.37
CA ARG A 227 -22.67 -6.31 -6.20
C ARG A 227 -23.11 -6.30 -4.73
N LEU A 228 -22.50 -5.45 -3.91
CA LEU A 228 -23.00 -5.19 -2.56
C LEU A 228 -24.39 -4.55 -2.64
N ASP A 229 -25.35 -5.15 -1.95
CA ASP A 229 -26.67 -4.57 -1.82
C ASP A 229 -26.66 -3.38 -0.83
N ALA A 230 -27.58 -2.44 -1.02
CA ALA A 230 -27.71 -1.27 -0.13
C ALA A 230 -28.16 -1.66 1.30
N ALA A 231 -28.70 -2.86 1.50
CA ALA A 231 -29.10 -3.37 2.82
C ALA A 231 -27.93 -4.02 3.59
N SER A 232 -26.75 -4.13 2.97
CA SER A 232 -25.54 -4.73 3.55
C SER A 232 -24.99 -3.96 4.75
N GLY A 233 -25.46 -2.73 4.97
CA GLY A 233 -24.92 -1.81 5.96
C GLY A 233 -23.56 -1.23 5.58
N CYS A 234 -23.07 -1.53 4.38
CA CYS A 234 -21.88 -0.92 3.82
C CYS A 234 -22.25 0.27 2.95
N LYS A 235 -21.37 1.27 2.91
CA LYS A 235 -21.42 2.33 1.91
C LYS A 235 -21.19 1.73 0.54
N THR A 236 -22.27 1.62 -0.21
CA THR A 236 -22.23 1.55 -1.66
C THR A 236 -21.94 2.97 -2.14
N GLU A 237 -20.84 3.22 -2.85
CA GLU A 237 -20.64 4.54 -3.44
C GLU A 237 -21.80 4.79 -4.42
N VAL A 238 -22.68 5.74 -4.10
CA VAL A 238 -23.64 6.26 -5.08
C VAL A 238 -22.78 7.05 -6.08
N PRO A 239 -22.90 6.82 -7.39
CA PRO A 239 -22.21 7.66 -8.36
C PRO A 239 -22.62 9.12 -8.10
N ASP A 240 -21.63 10.00 -7.88
CA ASP A 240 -21.84 11.45 -7.85
C ASP A 240 -22.50 11.92 -9.17
#